data_AF-A0A661KLY4-F1
#
_entry.id   AF-A0A661KLY4-F1
#
_cell.length_a   1.000
_cell.length_b   1.000
_cell.length_c   1.000
_cell.angle_alpha   90.00
_cell.angle_beta   90.00
_cell.angle_gamma   90.00
#
_symmetry.space_group_name_H-M   'P 1'
#
loop_
_entity.id
_entity.type
_entity.pdbx_description
1 polymer ?
#
loop_
_entity_poly.entity_id
_entity_poly.type
_entity_poly.pdbx_seq_one_letter_code
_entity_poly.pdbx_strand_id
1 'polypeptide(L)'
;MRFLLLFLLLFICSCMPQKKLPPPSSYVTKQKTKKEETSILITKIISASEIDNDLKLLKDILKNPDLSEKEKNEINSLLNNLSLVKKLISKGKVSLDDTKKILRLLYSSFSLLEKKYAFLLYKKVDISKVVKEIADKRRKIIEAYQQGKYTDVVNECLELKLKFGADIIDPEIETIFALSLGEIGMFREAVETGEKAFKQISAFPEREILKSKLEEWKNIVKEAEAKKEVTKEKKEEVNIDLVITNVERLIRQENFEQALAILNAVKVENKKIDQLKNQAIEGIINRERNKAAKLFLLAKETKQIEEKRKYLEEAYRILEALILQYPDSPLIKRVKENLDRVEEEIKNLDMLKGGLP
;
A
#
# COMPACT_ATOMS: atom_id res chain seq x y z
N MET A 1 8.54 -2.31 -55.06
CA MET A 1 9.75 -1.63 -55.55
C MET A 1 10.58 -1.20 -54.35
N ARG A 2 11.79 -1.78 -54.23
CA ARG A 2 12.90 -1.47 -53.30
C ARG A 2 12.72 -1.94 -51.84
N PHE A 3 12.92 -3.24 -51.53
CA PHE A 3 14.21 -3.93 -51.25
C PHE A 3 15.04 -3.19 -50.17
N LEU A 4 15.23 -3.72 -48.96
CA LEU A 4 16.11 -4.85 -48.64
C LEU A 4 17.53 -4.60 -49.18
N LEU A 5 18.36 -3.88 -48.43
CA LEU A 5 19.81 -3.83 -48.62
C LEU A 5 20.51 -3.13 -47.45
N LEU A 6 21.70 -3.63 -47.14
CA LEU A 6 22.71 -3.12 -46.21
C LEU A 6 22.69 -3.66 -44.77
N PHE A 7 22.55 -4.98 -44.69
CA PHE A 7 23.56 -5.77 -43.96
C PHE A 7 24.88 -5.69 -44.75
N LEU A 8 26.01 -5.67 -44.04
CA LEU A 8 27.37 -5.92 -44.52
C LEU A 8 28.09 -4.79 -45.30
N LEU A 9 28.97 -4.07 -44.59
CA LEU A 9 30.31 -3.72 -45.11
C LEU A 9 31.30 -3.50 -43.94
N LEU A 10 31.93 -4.61 -43.57
CA LEU A 10 33.36 -4.83 -43.31
C LEU A 10 34.17 -3.84 -42.45
N PHE A 11 34.64 -4.38 -41.31
CA PHE A 11 36.07 -4.56 -40.98
C PHE A 11 37.08 -3.83 -41.86
N ILE A 12 37.88 -2.91 -41.28
CA ILE A 12 39.35 -2.91 -41.46
C ILE A 12 40.07 -2.34 -40.22
N CYS A 13 41.18 -2.99 -39.91
CA CYS A 13 42.20 -2.81 -38.89
C CYS A 13 42.61 -1.39 -38.49
N SER A 14 42.95 -1.23 -37.21
CA SER A 14 44.02 -0.33 -36.77
C SER A 14 44.76 -0.96 -35.58
N CYS A 15 46.01 -1.34 -35.82
CA CYS A 15 46.98 -1.83 -34.85
C CYS A 15 47.23 -0.77 -33.77
N MET A 16 47.28 -1.19 -32.50
CA MET A 16 47.85 -0.39 -31.42
C MET A 16 48.94 -1.20 -30.68
N PRO A 17 50.12 -0.61 -30.39
CA PRO A 17 51.29 -1.34 -29.96
C PRO A 17 51.32 -1.65 -28.45
N GLN A 18 51.87 -2.81 -28.11
CA GLN A 18 52.19 -3.28 -26.76
C GLN A 18 53.15 -2.32 -26.03
N LYS A 19 52.70 -1.74 -24.92
CA LYS A 19 53.60 -1.22 -23.87
C LYS A 19 54.12 -2.40 -23.05
N LYS A 20 55.45 -2.55 -23.02
CA LYS A 20 56.18 -3.53 -22.20
C LYS A 20 55.93 -3.24 -20.71
N LEU A 21 55.40 -4.23 -19.98
CA LEU A 21 55.47 -4.28 -18.52
C LEU A 21 56.88 -4.74 -18.09
N PRO A 22 57.47 -4.16 -17.03
CA PRO A 22 58.70 -4.68 -16.43
C PRO A 22 58.46 -6.02 -15.70
N PRO A 23 59.51 -6.86 -15.54
CA PRO A 23 59.39 -8.22 -15.03
C PRO A 23 59.07 -8.28 -13.52
N PRO A 24 58.52 -9.41 -13.04
CA PRO A 24 58.05 -9.55 -11.67
C PRO A 24 59.23 -9.64 -10.69
N SER A 25 59.29 -8.69 -9.75
CA SER A 25 60.14 -8.81 -8.57
C SER A 25 59.57 -9.89 -7.65
N SER A 26 60.31 -10.98 -7.53
CA SER A 26 60.11 -12.06 -6.59
C SER A 26 60.56 -11.65 -5.19
N TYR A 27 59.62 -11.29 -4.32
CA TYR A 27 59.77 -11.44 -2.87
C TYR A 27 58.46 -11.95 -2.28
N VAL A 28 58.30 -13.28 -2.28
CA VAL A 28 57.31 -13.96 -1.44
C VAL A 28 57.88 -14.00 -0.03
N THR A 29 57.58 -12.99 0.77
CA THR A 29 57.66 -13.12 2.23
C THR A 29 56.33 -13.71 2.69
N LYS A 30 56.34 -14.99 3.07
CA LYS A 30 55.22 -15.65 3.77
C LYS A 30 55.01 -14.96 5.12
N GLN A 31 54.22 -13.88 5.14
CA GLN A 31 53.59 -13.41 6.37
C GLN A 31 52.42 -14.33 6.68
N LYS A 32 52.59 -15.12 7.74
CA LYS A 32 51.52 -15.86 8.43
C LYS A 32 50.56 -14.80 8.99
N THR A 33 49.54 -14.41 8.22
CA THR A 33 48.46 -13.57 8.73
C THR A 33 47.70 -14.37 9.77
N LYS A 34 47.94 -14.02 11.04
CA LYS A 34 47.10 -14.42 12.17
C LYS A 34 45.70 -13.93 11.83
N LYS A 35 44.80 -14.87 11.51
CA LYS A 35 43.41 -14.60 11.14
C LYS A 35 42.76 -13.93 12.34
N GLU A 36 42.73 -12.60 12.35
CA GLU A 36 41.97 -11.85 13.34
C GLU A 36 40.51 -12.25 13.17
N GLU A 37 39.98 -12.99 14.15
CA GLU A 37 38.56 -13.28 14.22
C GLU A 37 37.83 -11.96 14.40
N THR A 38 37.20 -11.48 13.32
CA THR A 38 36.30 -10.34 13.32
C THR A 38 35.10 -10.66 14.21
N SER A 39 35.22 -10.37 15.51
CA SER A 39 34.14 -10.49 16.47
C SER A 39 33.19 -9.30 16.33
N ILE A 40 31.92 -9.55 16.04
CA ILE A 40 30.88 -8.51 15.92
C ILE A 40 30.17 -8.38 17.27
N LEU A 41 29.89 -7.14 17.68
CA LEU A 41 29.01 -6.85 18.83
C LEU A 41 27.55 -7.08 18.41
N ILE A 42 26.99 -8.24 18.74
CA ILE A 42 25.61 -8.61 18.37
C ILE A 42 24.56 -7.74 19.06
N THR A 43 24.88 -7.11 20.17
CA THR A 43 24.01 -6.14 20.85
C THR A 43 23.67 -4.91 19.98
N LYS A 44 24.40 -4.69 18.88
CA LYS A 44 24.04 -3.68 17.85
C LYS A 44 23.01 -4.18 16.82
N ILE A 45 22.74 -5.48 16.78
CA ILE A 45 21.86 -6.12 15.79
C ILE A 45 20.51 -6.46 16.44
N ILE A 46 20.52 -7.06 17.63
CA ILE A 46 19.31 -7.43 18.40
C ILE A 46 19.57 -7.17 19.88
N SER A 47 18.63 -6.54 20.59
CA SER A 47 18.75 -6.34 22.03
C SER A 47 18.32 -7.60 22.81
N ALA A 48 19.00 -7.89 23.92
CA ALA A 48 18.62 -9.00 24.80
C ALA A 48 17.22 -8.80 25.42
N SER A 49 16.82 -7.54 25.63
CA SER A 49 15.51 -7.16 26.14
C SER A 49 14.36 -7.46 25.18
N GLU A 50 14.57 -7.28 23.86
CA GLU A 50 13.56 -7.64 22.85
C GLU A 50 13.30 -9.14 22.86
N ILE A 51 14.37 -9.96 22.89
CA ILE A 51 14.23 -11.42 22.98
C ILE A 51 13.52 -11.83 24.27
N ASP A 52 13.74 -11.13 25.38
CA ASP A 52 13.06 -11.42 26.64
C ASP A 52 11.57 -11.11 26.61
N ASN A 53 11.18 -10.02 25.95
CA ASN A 53 9.77 -9.71 25.71
C ASN A 53 9.10 -10.76 24.83
N ASP A 54 9.76 -11.19 23.74
CA ASP A 54 9.25 -12.21 22.83
C ASP A 54 9.10 -13.58 23.51
N LEU A 55 10.10 -13.98 24.31
CA LEU A 55 10.05 -15.20 25.11
C LEU A 55 8.92 -15.17 26.13
N LYS A 56 8.65 -14.01 26.76
CA LYS A 56 7.53 -13.84 27.68
C LYS A 56 6.20 -13.97 26.96
N LEU A 57 6.03 -13.27 25.84
CA LEU A 57 4.82 -13.31 25.03
C LEU A 57 4.48 -14.74 24.57
N LEU A 58 5.44 -15.47 24.03
CA LEU A 58 5.22 -16.85 23.57
C LEU A 58 4.86 -17.81 24.72
N LYS A 59 5.44 -17.61 25.91
CA LYS A 59 5.06 -18.38 27.12
C LYS A 59 3.64 -18.05 27.58
N ASP A 60 3.22 -16.80 27.47
CA ASP A 60 1.86 -16.39 27.82
C ASP A 60 0.84 -16.96 26.82
N ILE A 61 1.17 -16.97 25.52
CA ILE A 61 0.34 -17.61 24.49
C ILE A 61 0.15 -19.10 24.79
N LEU A 62 1.20 -19.83 25.20
CA LEU A 62 1.11 -21.25 25.55
C LEU A 62 0.15 -21.57 26.70
N LYS A 63 -0.22 -20.59 27.53
CA LYS A 63 -1.19 -20.79 28.61
C LYS A 63 -2.63 -20.87 28.11
N ASN A 64 -2.88 -20.52 26.85
CA ASN A 64 -4.21 -20.58 26.26
C ASN A 64 -4.66 -22.07 26.10
N PRO A 65 -5.77 -22.48 26.75
CA PRO A 65 -6.27 -23.85 26.66
C PRO A 65 -6.77 -24.25 25.26
N ASP A 66 -7.10 -23.27 24.41
CA ASP A 66 -7.68 -23.50 23.07
C ASP A 66 -6.63 -23.86 22.01
N LEU A 67 -5.35 -23.89 22.36
CA LEU A 67 -4.28 -24.25 21.42
C LEU A 67 -4.30 -25.75 21.11
N SER A 68 -4.27 -26.07 19.82
CA SER A 68 -4.05 -27.45 19.39
C SER A 68 -2.64 -27.94 19.74
N GLU A 69 -2.45 -29.25 19.88
CA GLU A 69 -1.14 -29.85 20.16
C GLU A 69 -0.07 -29.50 19.11
N LYS A 70 -0.49 -29.39 17.84
CA LYS A 70 0.40 -28.93 16.78
C LYS A 70 0.92 -27.51 17.02
N GLU A 71 0.04 -26.61 17.45
CA GLU A 71 0.40 -25.21 17.71
C GLU A 71 1.27 -25.06 18.95
N LYS A 72 1.01 -25.84 20.00
CA LYS A 72 1.88 -25.91 21.17
C LYS A 72 3.30 -26.35 20.78
N ASN A 73 3.43 -27.38 19.93
CA ASN A 73 4.73 -27.85 19.45
C ASN A 73 5.47 -26.80 18.61
N GLU A 74 4.76 -26.05 17.77
CA GLU A 74 5.33 -24.96 16.97
C GLU A 74 5.80 -23.79 17.85
N ILE A 75 5.00 -23.35 18.82
CA ILE A 75 5.38 -22.29 19.75
C ILE A 75 6.57 -22.73 20.61
N ASN A 76 6.61 -23.99 21.04
CA ASN A 76 7.76 -24.56 21.75
C ASN A 76 9.04 -24.56 20.89
N SER A 77 8.93 -24.81 19.58
CA SER A 77 10.06 -24.71 18.64
C SER A 77 10.60 -23.28 18.56
N LEU A 78 9.72 -22.27 18.47
CA LEU A 78 10.09 -20.86 18.48
C LEU A 78 10.76 -20.44 19.80
N LEU A 79 10.19 -20.86 20.93
CA LEU A 79 10.77 -20.63 22.26
C LEU A 79 12.17 -21.22 22.38
N ASN A 80 12.37 -22.45 21.90
CA ASN A 80 13.66 -23.10 21.92
C ASN A 80 14.69 -22.31 21.10
N ASN A 81 14.34 -21.91 19.87
CA ASN A 81 15.22 -21.14 19.00
C ASN A 81 15.59 -19.78 19.61
N LEU A 82 14.61 -19.03 20.12
CA LEU A 82 14.86 -17.73 20.75
C LEU A 82 15.69 -17.87 22.04
N SER A 83 15.50 -18.95 22.81
CA SER A 83 16.33 -19.22 23.99
C SER A 83 17.80 -19.49 23.63
N LEU A 84 18.05 -20.17 22.50
CA LEU A 84 19.39 -20.41 21.99
C LEU A 84 20.03 -19.10 21.51
N VAL A 85 19.27 -18.26 20.82
CA VAL A 85 19.74 -16.91 20.43
C VAL A 85 20.08 -16.09 21.68
N LYS A 86 19.22 -16.07 22.70
CA LYS A 86 19.51 -15.39 23.99
C LYS A 86 20.81 -15.87 24.62
N LYS A 87 21.02 -17.18 24.69
CA LYS A 87 22.26 -17.78 25.22
C LYS A 87 23.48 -17.33 24.42
N LEU A 88 23.39 -17.25 23.10
CA LEU A 88 24.50 -16.80 22.26
C LEU A 88 24.78 -15.30 22.43
N ILE A 89 23.74 -14.46 22.57
CA ILE A 89 23.89 -13.02 22.85
C ILE A 89 24.53 -12.77 24.22
N SER A 90 24.15 -13.55 25.24
CA SER A 90 24.68 -13.41 26.61
C SER A 90 26.19 -13.67 26.73
N LYS A 91 26.82 -14.28 25.71
CA LYS A 91 28.28 -14.47 25.65
C LYS A 91 29.04 -13.19 25.26
N GLY A 92 28.34 -12.11 24.90
CA GLY A 92 28.93 -10.82 24.59
C GLY A 92 29.54 -10.76 23.18
N LYS A 93 30.83 -11.12 23.03
CA LYS A 93 31.48 -11.19 21.72
C LYS A 93 31.15 -12.52 21.06
N VAL A 94 30.62 -12.45 19.85
CA VAL A 94 30.12 -13.62 19.14
C VAL A 94 30.95 -13.82 17.88
N SER A 95 31.35 -15.06 17.63
CA SER A 95 32.14 -15.41 16.46
C SER A 95 31.31 -15.26 15.17
N LEU A 96 31.96 -15.19 14.01
CA LEU A 96 31.27 -15.21 12.72
C LEU A 96 30.43 -16.49 12.54
N ASP A 97 30.90 -17.61 13.09
CA ASP A 97 30.17 -18.89 13.03
C ASP A 97 28.89 -18.85 13.89
N ASP A 98 29.00 -18.32 15.10
CA ASP A 98 27.85 -18.13 15.97
C ASP A 98 26.86 -17.10 15.42
N THR A 99 27.34 -16.07 14.72
CA THR A 99 26.48 -15.13 13.97
C THR A 99 25.68 -15.85 12.88
N LYS A 100 26.33 -16.75 12.12
CA LYS A 100 25.64 -17.59 11.12
C LYS A 100 24.63 -18.53 11.77
N LYS A 101 24.92 -19.09 12.94
CA LYS A 101 23.97 -19.92 13.71
C LYS A 101 22.76 -19.13 14.15
N ILE A 102 22.95 -17.92 14.69
CA ILE A 102 21.86 -17.01 15.08
C ILE A 102 20.98 -16.70 13.86
N LEU A 103 21.59 -16.32 12.74
CA LEU A 103 20.85 -16.01 11.51
C LEU A 103 20.01 -17.19 11.02
N ARG A 104 20.56 -18.41 11.04
CA ARG A 104 19.82 -19.63 10.67
C ARG A 104 18.64 -19.89 11.61
N LEU A 105 18.82 -19.74 12.92
CA LEU A 105 17.76 -19.94 13.91
C LEU A 105 16.62 -18.92 13.73
N LEU A 106 16.97 -17.64 13.55
CA LEU A 106 15.99 -16.58 13.30
C LEU A 106 15.25 -16.80 11.98
N TYR A 107 15.97 -17.13 10.90
CA TYR A 107 15.36 -17.44 9.60
C TYR A 107 14.42 -18.64 9.66
N SER A 108 14.79 -19.71 10.38
CA SER A 108 13.92 -20.87 10.56
C SER A 108 12.64 -20.54 11.32
N SER A 109 12.75 -19.65 12.33
CA SER A 109 11.63 -19.19 13.14
C SER A 109 10.70 -18.28 12.33
N PHE A 110 11.29 -17.39 11.53
CA PHE A 110 10.56 -16.52 10.60
C PHE A 110 9.83 -17.33 9.52
N SER A 111 10.50 -18.32 8.90
CA SER A 111 9.87 -19.18 7.88
C SER A 111 8.68 -19.99 8.44
N LEU A 112 8.75 -20.42 9.71
CA LEU A 112 7.62 -21.08 10.37
C LEU A 112 6.43 -20.13 10.55
N LEU A 113 6.70 -18.88 10.95
CA LEU A 113 5.68 -17.84 11.08
C LEU A 113 5.10 -17.43 9.71
N GLU A 114 5.93 -17.21 8.70
CA GLU A 114 5.51 -16.88 7.34
C GLU A 114 4.58 -17.95 6.77
N LYS A 115 4.92 -19.24 6.91
CA LYS A 115 4.04 -20.33 6.46
C LYS A 115 2.68 -20.29 7.16
N LYS A 116 2.63 -19.94 8.44
CA LYS A 116 1.38 -19.85 9.20
C LYS A 116 0.57 -18.60 8.88
N TYR A 117 1.20 -17.42 8.79
CA TYR A 117 0.54 -16.19 8.37
C TYR A 117 0.07 -16.27 6.93
N ALA A 118 0.90 -16.79 6.02
CA ALA A 118 0.48 -17.09 4.66
C ALA A 118 -0.70 -18.06 4.65
N PHE A 119 -0.64 -19.16 5.41
CA PHE A 119 -1.75 -20.12 5.52
C PHE A 119 -3.04 -19.52 6.11
N LEU A 120 -2.93 -18.65 7.12
CA LEU A 120 -4.06 -17.93 7.71
C LEU A 120 -4.65 -16.91 6.73
N LEU A 121 -3.81 -16.26 5.92
CA LEU A 121 -4.24 -15.42 4.80
C LEU A 121 -4.91 -16.28 3.71
N TYR A 122 -4.37 -17.46 3.38
CA TYR A 122 -4.95 -18.41 2.41
C TYR A 122 -6.30 -18.98 2.84
N LYS A 123 -6.57 -19.08 4.15
CA LYS A 123 -7.81 -19.66 4.67
C LYS A 123 -8.99 -18.68 4.74
N LYS A 124 -8.75 -17.36 4.58
CA LYS A 124 -9.79 -16.31 4.66
C LYS A 124 -9.85 -15.37 3.44
N VAL A 125 -8.79 -15.30 2.62
CA VAL A 125 -8.76 -14.46 1.42
C VAL A 125 -8.12 -15.27 0.29
N ASP A 126 -8.74 -15.27 -0.88
CA ASP A 126 -8.11 -15.82 -2.08
C ASP A 126 -6.98 -14.88 -2.51
N ILE A 127 -5.78 -15.11 -1.96
CA ILE A 127 -4.58 -14.31 -2.24
C ILE A 127 -4.26 -14.33 -3.74
N SER A 128 -4.55 -15.43 -4.45
CA SER A 128 -4.36 -15.51 -5.90
C SER A 128 -5.22 -14.46 -6.62
N LYS A 129 -6.48 -14.30 -6.18
CA LYS A 129 -7.38 -13.26 -6.69
C LYS A 129 -6.88 -11.85 -6.38
N VAL A 130 -6.39 -11.60 -5.16
CA VAL A 130 -5.86 -10.29 -4.75
C VAL A 130 -4.59 -9.93 -5.54
N VAL A 131 -3.64 -10.86 -5.64
CA VAL A 131 -2.40 -10.67 -6.40
C VAL A 131 -2.71 -10.44 -7.88
N LYS A 132 -3.65 -11.21 -8.45
CA LYS A 132 -4.12 -11.01 -9.82
C LYS A 132 -4.74 -9.62 -10.01
N GLU A 133 -5.58 -9.18 -9.08
CA GLU A 133 -6.22 -7.87 -9.15
C GLU A 133 -5.21 -6.73 -9.07
N ILE A 134 -4.22 -6.82 -8.17
CA ILE A 134 -3.11 -5.85 -8.10
C ILE A 134 -2.32 -5.82 -9.40
N ALA A 135 -1.99 -7.00 -9.96
CA ALA A 135 -1.26 -7.09 -11.23
C ALA A 135 -2.06 -6.50 -12.40
N ASP A 136 -3.37 -6.74 -12.46
CA ASP A 136 -4.26 -6.17 -13.47
C ASP A 136 -4.35 -4.64 -13.34
N LYS A 137 -4.45 -4.12 -12.12
CA LYS A 137 -4.46 -2.67 -11.84
C LYS A 137 -3.15 -2.00 -12.22
N ARG A 138 -2.01 -2.59 -11.87
CA ARG A 138 -0.68 -2.09 -12.27
C ARG A 138 -0.53 -1.99 -13.79
N ARG A 139 -1.01 -2.99 -14.52
CA ARG A 139 -0.99 -2.99 -15.98
C ARG A 139 -1.80 -1.81 -16.53
N LYS A 140 -3.03 -1.60 -16.02
CA LYS A 140 -3.88 -0.47 -16.41
C LYS A 140 -3.23 0.89 -16.15
N ILE A 141 -2.58 1.04 -14.99
CA ILE A 141 -1.85 2.25 -14.64
C ILE A 141 -0.76 2.55 -15.68
N ILE A 142 0.05 1.55 -16.01
CA ILE A 142 1.14 1.70 -16.98
C ILE A 142 0.59 2.00 -18.38
N GLU A 143 -0.45 1.29 -18.83
CA GLU A 143 -1.10 1.53 -20.12
C GLU A 143 -1.71 2.93 -20.21
N ALA A 144 -2.41 3.38 -19.17
CA ALA A 144 -2.98 4.72 -19.10
C ALA A 144 -1.88 5.79 -19.15
N TYR A 145 -0.77 5.59 -18.45
CA TYR A 145 0.37 6.50 -18.46
C TYR A 145 1.01 6.60 -19.86
N GLN A 146 1.23 5.46 -20.52
CA GLN A 146 1.76 5.41 -21.89
C GLN A 146 0.83 6.09 -22.91
N GLN A 147 -0.48 6.12 -22.64
CA GLN A 147 -1.49 6.80 -23.46
C GLN A 147 -1.68 8.28 -23.10
N GLY A 148 -0.93 8.83 -22.13
CA GLY A 148 -1.09 10.21 -21.66
C GLY A 148 -2.39 10.46 -20.87
N LYS A 149 -3.05 9.40 -20.38
CA LYS A 149 -4.30 9.48 -19.60
C LYS A 149 -4.01 9.67 -18.11
N TYR A 150 -3.40 10.80 -17.77
CA TYR A 150 -2.87 11.05 -16.42
C TYR A 150 -3.96 11.08 -15.32
N THR A 151 -5.19 11.50 -15.63
CA THR A 151 -6.31 11.42 -14.69
C THR A 151 -6.69 9.98 -14.37
N ASP A 152 -6.68 9.08 -15.36
CA ASP A 152 -6.97 7.67 -15.16
C ASP A 152 -5.89 7.00 -14.32
N VAL A 153 -4.62 7.36 -14.55
CA VAL A 153 -3.49 6.93 -13.71
C VAL A 153 -3.72 7.30 -12.25
N VAL A 154 -4.04 8.57 -11.99
CA VAL A 154 -4.27 9.07 -10.63
C VAL A 154 -5.43 8.32 -9.96
N ASN A 155 -6.54 8.12 -10.66
CA ASN A 155 -7.70 7.39 -10.14
C ASN A 155 -7.36 5.94 -9.81
N GLU A 156 -6.68 5.24 -10.71
CA GLU A 156 -6.30 3.83 -10.52
C GLU A 156 -5.29 3.67 -9.36
N CYS A 157 -4.33 4.59 -9.21
CA CYS A 157 -3.41 4.60 -8.06
C CYS A 157 -4.14 4.87 -6.74
N LEU A 158 -5.08 5.81 -6.70
CA LEU A 158 -5.86 6.10 -5.49
C LEU A 158 -6.76 4.92 -5.09
N GLU A 159 -7.42 4.28 -6.06
CA GLU A 159 -8.23 3.08 -5.80
C GLU A 159 -7.37 1.94 -5.25
N LEU A 160 -6.16 1.75 -5.81
CA LEU A 160 -5.23 0.74 -5.34
C LEU A 160 -4.79 1.00 -3.88
N LYS A 161 -4.47 2.26 -3.54
CA LYS A 161 -4.14 2.67 -2.16
C LYS A 161 -5.32 2.50 -1.21
N LEU A 162 -6.53 2.85 -1.64
CA LEU A 162 -7.75 2.73 -0.83
C LEU A 162 -8.08 1.27 -0.53
N LYS A 163 -7.93 0.39 -1.52
CA LYS A 163 -8.35 -1.01 -1.42
C LYS A 163 -7.34 -1.90 -0.70
N PHE A 164 -6.04 -1.66 -0.90
CA PHE A 164 -4.98 -2.55 -0.41
C PHE A 164 -3.97 -1.87 0.52
N GLY A 165 -4.11 -0.57 0.77
CA GLY A 165 -3.18 0.22 1.59
C GLY A 165 -2.08 0.90 0.77
N ALA A 166 -1.46 1.92 1.36
CA ALA A 166 -0.45 2.75 0.68
C ALA A 166 0.84 1.99 0.35
N ASP A 167 1.16 0.92 1.08
CA ASP A 167 2.38 0.13 0.93
C ASP A 167 2.34 -0.84 -0.26
N ILE A 168 1.18 -0.99 -0.91
CA ILE A 168 1.03 -1.86 -2.07
C ILE A 168 1.65 -1.26 -3.35
N ILE A 169 1.86 0.06 -3.35
CA ILE A 169 2.41 0.78 -4.49
C ILE A 169 3.92 0.73 -4.37
N ASP A 170 4.57 0.08 -5.34
CA ASP A 170 6.02 0.07 -5.40
C ASP A 170 6.58 1.39 -5.98
N PRO A 171 7.89 1.64 -5.84
CA PRO A 171 8.47 2.92 -6.21
C PRO A 171 8.29 3.30 -7.70
N GLU A 172 8.18 2.31 -8.58
CA GLU A 172 7.95 2.51 -10.02
C GLU A 172 6.54 3.08 -10.26
N ILE A 173 5.52 2.44 -9.69
CA ILE A 173 4.14 2.93 -9.80
C ILE A 173 3.98 4.25 -9.04
N GLU A 174 4.66 4.43 -7.90
CA GLU A 174 4.62 5.70 -7.16
C GLU A 174 5.28 6.85 -7.95
N THR A 175 6.28 6.55 -8.79
CA THR A 175 6.88 7.52 -9.72
C THR A 175 5.91 7.89 -10.84
N ILE A 176 5.26 6.91 -11.47
CA ILE A 176 4.22 7.15 -12.48
C ILE A 176 3.08 7.99 -11.90
N PHE A 177 2.71 7.71 -10.65
CA PHE A 177 1.69 8.48 -9.93
C PHE A 177 2.12 9.93 -9.69
N ALA A 178 3.34 10.16 -9.19
CA ALA A 178 3.87 11.50 -8.99
C ALA A 178 3.96 12.31 -10.30
N LEU A 179 4.44 11.70 -11.37
CA LEU A 179 4.50 12.31 -12.71
C LEU A 179 3.10 12.67 -13.20
N SER A 180 2.13 11.77 -13.08
CA SER A 180 0.76 12.03 -13.52
C SER A 180 0.08 13.12 -12.70
N LEU A 181 0.34 13.21 -11.39
CA LEU A 181 -0.12 14.30 -10.52
C LEU A 181 0.43 15.65 -11.01
N GLY A 182 1.72 15.70 -11.37
CA GLY A 182 2.34 16.89 -11.93
C GLY A 182 1.73 17.32 -13.26
N GLU A 183 1.47 16.37 -14.16
CA GLU A 183 0.85 16.65 -15.47
C GLU A 183 -0.57 17.21 -15.36
N ILE A 184 -1.32 16.84 -14.31
CA ILE A 184 -2.66 17.39 -14.05
C ILE A 184 -2.64 18.64 -13.14
N GLY A 185 -1.46 19.16 -12.80
CA GLY A 185 -1.28 20.40 -12.04
C GLY A 185 -1.38 20.25 -10.52
N MET A 186 -1.40 19.03 -9.98
CA MET A 186 -1.38 18.75 -8.54
C MET A 186 0.07 18.75 -8.01
N PHE A 187 0.74 19.90 -8.14
CA PHE A 187 2.19 20.00 -7.91
C PHE A 187 2.64 19.70 -6.48
N ARG A 188 1.82 20.00 -5.46
CA ARG A 188 2.18 19.75 -4.06
C ARG A 188 2.19 18.25 -3.77
N GLU A 189 1.13 17.55 -4.16
CA GLU A 189 0.98 16.11 -4.04
C GLU A 189 2.01 15.37 -4.90
N ALA A 190 2.32 15.92 -6.09
CA ALA A 190 3.38 15.41 -6.96
C ALA A 190 4.76 15.50 -6.30
N VAL A 191 5.07 16.61 -5.61
CA VAL A 191 6.33 16.77 -4.86
C VAL A 191 6.41 15.78 -3.70
N GLU A 192 5.37 15.70 -2.87
CA GLU A 192 5.36 14.80 -1.71
C GLU A 192 5.51 13.33 -2.13
N THR A 193 4.69 12.90 -3.10
CA THR A 193 4.71 11.54 -3.64
C THR A 193 6.05 11.25 -4.32
N GLY A 194 6.54 12.18 -5.13
CA GLY A 194 7.78 12.03 -5.87
C GLY A 194 9.02 11.97 -4.97
N GLU A 195 9.08 12.75 -3.88
CA GLU A 195 10.18 12.65 -2.92
C GLU A 195 10.21 11.31 -2.20
N LYS A 196 9.03 10.76 -1.85
CA LYS A 196 8.92 9.43 -1.27
C LYS A 196 9.44 8.37 -2.25
N ALA A 197 8.98 8.40 -3.50
CA ALA A 197 9.44 7.48 -4.55
C ALA A 197 10.95 7.61 -4.80
N PHE A 198 11.47 8.84 -4.87
CA PHE A 198 12.88 9.12 -5.15
C PHE A 198 13.83 8.57 -4.08
N LYS A 199 13.41 8.52 -2.81
CA LYS A 199 14.19 7.91 -1.72
C LYS A 199 14.33 6.39 -1.86
N GLN A 200 13.39 5.75 -2.55
CA GLN A 200 13.30 4.30 -2.65
C GLN A 200 13.84 3.74 -3.97
N ILE A 201 14.01 4.57 -5.01
CA ILE A 201 14.57 4.15 -6.30
C ILE A 201 16.11 4.20 -6.28
N SER A 202 16.74 3.05 -6.40
CA SER A 202 18.21 2.91 -6.38
C SER A 202 18.89 3.20 -7.72
N ALA A 203 18.29 2.88 -8.88
CA ALA A 203 18.78 3.25 -10.21
C ALA A 203 17.74 2.89 -11.30
N PHE A 204 17.20 3.89 -12.01
CA PHE A 204 16.34 3.73 -13.18
C PHE A 204 16.39 5.04 -14.01
N PRO A 205 16.27 5.03 -15.36
CA PRO A 205 16.29 6.26 -16.17
C PRO A 205 15.27 7.32 -15.71
N GLU A 206 14.12 6.85 -15.23
CA GLU A 206 13.00 7.59 -14.69
C GLU A 206 13.36 8.35 -13.41
N ARG A 207 14.43 7.96 -12.71
CA ARG A 207 14.94 8.68 -11.54
C ARG A 207 15.46 10.07 -11.91
N GLU A 208 16.17 10.20 -13.02
CA GLU A 208 16.67 11.50 -13.48
C GLU A 208 15.52 12.37 -14.01
N ILE A 209 14.54 11.77 -14.68
CA ILE A 209 13.31 12.45 -15.10
C ILE A 209 12.56 12.99 -13.88
N LEU A 210 12.33 12.12 -12.88
CA LEU A 210 11.64 12.49 -11.64
C LEU A 210 12.41 13.56 -10.87
N LYS A 211 13.74 13.48 -10.80
CA LYS A 211 14.58 14.51 -10.17
C LYS A 211 14.39 15.87 -10.84
N SER A 212 14.49 15.92 -12.17
CA SER A 212 14.27 17.15 -12.93
C SER A 212 12.87 17.73 -12.68
N LYS A 213 11.84 16.87 -12.67
CA LYS A 213 10.46 17.26 -12.42
C LYS A 213 10.21 17.73 -10.99
N LEU A 214 10.84 17.10 -10.01
CA LEU A 214 10.76 17.54 -8.61
C LEU A 214 11.33 18.94 -8.42
N GLU A 215 12.46 19.28 -9.05
CA GLU A 215 13.01 20.63 -8.99
C GLU A 215 12.08 21.65 -9.65
N GLU A 216 11.50 21.31 -10.81
CA GLU A 216 10.49 22.13 -11.49
C GLU A 216 9.27 22.39 -10.59
N TRP A 217 8.64 21.33 -10.07
CA TRP A 217 7.44 21.45 -9.24
C TRP A 217 7.72 22.13 -7.90
N LYS A 218 8.89 21.91 -7.28
CA LYS A 218 9.28 22.62 -6.06
C LYS A 218 9.39 24.12 -6.29
N ASN A 219 9.94 24.54 -7.42
CA ASN A 219 9.99 25.95 -7.78
C ASN A 219 8.58 26.51 -7.99
N ILE A 220 7.69 25.78 -8.68
CA ILE A 220 6.28 26.18 -8.85
C ILE A 220 5.57 26.32 -7.50
N VAL A 221 5.74 25.34 -6.61
CA VAL A 221 5.16 25.37 -5.26
C VAL A 221 5.74 26.54 -4.45
N LYS A 222 7.05 26.74 -4.50
CA LYS A 222 7.73 27.84 -3.80
C LYS A 222 7.31 29.21 -4.33
N GLU A 223 7.15 29.38 -5.64
CA GLU A 223 6.63 30.61 -6.22
C GLU A 223 5.16 30.84 -5.86
N ALA A 224 4.34 29.79 -5.87
CA ALA A 224 2.96 29.86 -5.41
C ALA A 224 2.87 30.22 -3.91
N GLU A 225 3.80 29.71 -3.10
CA GLU A 225 3.88 30.01 -1.67
C GLU A 225 4.46 31.41 -1.39
N ALA A 226 5.49 31.85 -2.13
CA ALA A 226 6.03 33.20 -2.04
C ALA A 226 5.01 34.25 -2.51
N LYS A 227 4.22 33.95 -3.55
CA LYS A 227 3.08 34.78 -3.95
C LYS A 227 2.05 34.88 -2.82
N LYS A 228 1.79 33.80 -2.08
CA LYS A 228 0.93 33.77 -0.87
C LYS A 228 1.50 34.54 0.32
N GLU A 229 2.83 34.65 0.45
CA GLU A 229 3.47 35.41 1.53
C GLU A 229 3.51 36.92 1.26
N VAL A 230 3.70 37.33 0.00
CA VAL A 230 3.60 38.74 -0.40
C VAL A 230 2.13 39.24 -0.36
N THR A 231 1.14 38.34 -0.45
CA THR A 231 -0.28 38.63 -0.19
C THR A 231 -0.72 38.48 1.27
N LYS A 232 0.17 38.23 2.25
CA LYS A 232 -0.24 38.23 3.68
C LYS A 232 -0.62 39.63 4.22
N GLU A 233 -0.35 40.71 3.49
CA GLU A 233 -0.90 42.05 3.80
C GLU A 233 -2.25 42.36 3.14
N LYS A 234 -2.81 41.45 2.33
CA LYS A 234 -4.19 41.55 1.81
C LYS A 234 -4.87 40.19 1.91
N LYS A 235 -5.79 40.05 2.88
CA LYS A 235 -6.77 38.95 3.00
C LYS A 235 -7.09 38.34 1.63
N GLU A 236 -6.56 37.14 1.34
CA GLU A 236 -6.94 36.37 0.15
C GLU A 236 -8.40 35.96 0.30
N GLU A 237 -9.29 36.63 -0.45
CA GLU A 237 -10.60 36.08 -0.78
C GLU A 237 -10.38 34.77 -1.51
N VAL A 238 -10.76 33.65 -0.88
CA VAL A 238 -10.99 32.38 -1.59
C VAL A 238 -11.88 32.72 -2.79
N ASN A 239 -11.44 32.43 -4.01
CA ASN A 239 -12.31 32.55 -5.18
C ASN A 239 -13.36 31.43 -5.08
N ILE A 240 -14.45 31.72 -4.36
CA ILE A 240 -15.53 30.78 -4.06
C ILE A 240 -16.15 30.26 -5.37
N ASP A 241 -16.20 31.09 -6.42
CA ASP A 241 -16.76 30.70 -7.71
C ASP A 241 -15.95 29.61 -8.40
N LEU A 242 -14.61 29.68 -8.32
CA LEU A 242 -13.75 28.61 -8.83
C LEU A 242 -13.90 27.31 -8.04
N VAL A 243 -14.01 27.39 -6.72
CA VAL A 243 -14.28 26.23 -5.86
C VAL A 243 -15.61 25.59 -6.23
N ILE A 244 -16.67 26.39 -6.32
CA ILE A 244 -18.02 25.94 -6.69
C ILE A 244 -17.97 25.24 -8.05
N THR A 245 -17.35 25.86 -9.05
CA THR A 245 -17.24 25.29 -10.41
C THR A 245 -16.54 23.93 -10.41
N ASN A 246 -15.43 23.81 -9.68
CA ASN A 246 -14.68 22.58 -9.58
C ASN A 246 -15.46 21.47 -8.86
N VAL A 247 -16.12 21.81 -7.75
CA VAL A 247 -16.94 20.88 -6.98
C VAL A 247 -18.14 20.40 -7.80
N GLU A 248 -18.83 21.30 -8.49
CA GLU A 248 -19.95 20.94 -9.36
C GLU A 248 -19.53 19.97 -10.47
N ARG A 249 -18.33 20.16 -11.03
CA ARG A 249 -17.75 19.22 -11.99
C ARG A 249 -17.53 17.84 -11.35
N LEU A 250 -16.96 17.78 -10.15
CA LEU A 250 -16.74 16.51 -9.44
C LEU A 250 -18.05 15.79 -9.11
N ILE A 251 -19.08 16.52 -8.65
CA ILE A 251 -20.41 15.96 -8.39
C ILE A 251 -21.03 15.39 -9.67
N ARG A 252 -20.94 16.11 -10.81
CA ARG A 252 -21.41 15.61 -12.11
C ARG A 252 -20.68 14.34 -12.57
N GLN A 253 -19.43 14.18 -12.16
CA GLN A 253 -18.61 13.00 -12.44
C GLN A 253 -18.78 11.89 -11.38
N GLU A 254 -19.73 12.02 -10.45
CA GLU A 254 -19.95 11.11 -9.33
C GLU A 254 -18.75 10.92 -8.38
N ASN A 255 -17.78 11.84 -8.44
CA ASN A 255 -16.59 11.89 -7.56
C ASN A 255 -16.92 12.61 -6.25
N PHE A 256 -17.91 12.09 -5.52
CA PHE A 256 -18.49 12.76 -4.36
C PHE A 256 -17.52 12.91 -3.18
N GLU A 257 -16.62 11.96 -2.96
CA GLU A 257 -15.63 12.01 -1.88
C GLU A 257 -14.64 13.17 -2.06
N GLN A 258 -14.14 13.34 -3.29
CA GLN A 258 -13.24 14.45 -3.63
C GLN A 258 -13.96 15.79 -3.53
N ALA A 259 -15.21 15.84 -4.01
CA ALA A 259 -16.06 17.02 -3.86
C ALA A 259 -16.22 17.41 -2.39
N LEU A 260 -16.52 16.44 -1.52
CA LEU A 260 -16.72 16.67 -0.08
C LEU A 260 -15.42 17.10 0.62
N ALA A 261 -14.27 16.52 0.26
CA ALA A 261 -12.98 16.92 0.80
C ALA A 261 -12.64 18.38 0.48
N ILE A 262 -12.85 18.82 -0.77
CA ILE A 262 -12.64 20.22 -1.18
C ILE A 262 -13.59 21.14 -0.42
N LEU A 263 -14.87 20.78 -0.32
CA LEU A 263 -15.88 21.59 0.37
C LEU A 263 -15.61 21.73 1.88
N ASN A 264 -15.06 20.70 2.52
CA ASN A 264 -14.71 20.74 3.94
C ASN A 264 -13.44 21.55 4.23
N ALA A 265 -12.55 21.70 3.24
CA ALA A 265 -11.37 22.54 3.35
C ALA A 265 -11.69 24.05 3.29
N VAL A 266 -12.83 24.43 2.71
CA VAL A 266 -13.26 25.84 2.65
C VAL A 266 -13.87 26.29 3.96
N LYS A 267 -13.22 27.26 4.61
CA LYS A 267 -13.64 27.86 5.89
C LYS A 267 -14.59 29.06 5.72
N VAL A 268 -15.14 29.24 4.51
CA VAL A 268 -16.05 30.35 4.20
C VAL A 268 -17.48 29.85 4.30
N GLU A 269 -18.30 30.55 5.09
CA GLU A 269 -19.73 30.32 5.14
C GLU A 269 -20.37 30.77 3.83
N ASN A 270 -20.89 29.81 3.07
CA ASN A 270 -21.57 30.08 1.81
C ASN A 270 -22.68 29.05 1.58
N LYS A 271 -23.91 29.54 1.42
CA LYS A 271 -25.10 28.70 1.24
C LYS A 271 -24.97 27.69 0.09
N LYS A 272 -24.29 28.07 -1.00
CA LYS A 272 -24.06 27.19 -2.15
C LYS A 272 -23.06 26.08 -1.83
N ILE A 273 -22.04 26.37 -1.02
CA ILE A 273 -21.09 25.35 -0.52
C ILE A 273 -21.84 24.33 0.33
N ASP A 274 -22.73 24.78 1.23
CA ASP A 274 -23.52 23.86 2.07
C ASP A 274 -24.48 23.00 1.22
N GLN A 275 -25.11 23.58 0.20
CA GLN A 275 -25.91 22.83 -0.77
C GLN A 275 -25.08 21.77 -1.49
N LEU A 276 -23.88 22.11 -1.96
CA LEU A 276 -23.00 21.17 -2.64
C LEU A 276 -22.49 20.07 -1.69
N LYS A 277 -22.28 20.37 -0.41
CA LYS A 277 -21.95 19.37 0.62
C LYS A 277 -23.08 18.36 0.76
N ASN A 278 -24.30 18.85 0.92
CA ASN A 278 -25.48 17.99 1.01
C ASN A 278 -25.66 17.15 -0.25
N GLN A 279 -25.49 17.74 -1.44
CA GLN A 279 -25.55 17.00 -2.71
C GLN A 279 -24.48 15.91 -2.81
N ALA A 280 -23.24 16.19 -2.40
CA ALA A 280 -22.18 15.19 -2.39
C ALA A 280 -22.50 14.05 -1.40
N ILE A 281 -22.95 14.36 -0.19
CA ILE A 281 -23.36 13.38 0.82
C ILE A 281 -24.53 12.52 0.31
N GLU A 282 -25.56 13.13 -0.28
CA GLU A 282 -26.68 12.41 -0.88
C GLU A 282 -26.22 11.51 -2.03
N GLY A 283 -25.27 11.96 -2.84
CA GLY A 283 -24.62 11.16 -3.88
C GLY A 283 -23.96 9.90 -3.34
N ILE A 284 -23.12 10.04 -2.31
CA ILE A 284 -22.46 8.91 -1.60
C ILE A 284 -23.51 7.94 -1.07
N ILE A 285 -24.48 8.44 -0.31
CA ILE A 285 -25.52 7.60 0.31
C ILE A 285 -26.32 6.84 -0.76
N ASN A 286 -26.73 7.50 -1.84
CA ASN A 286 -27.49 6.84 -2.89
C ASN A 286 -26.64 5.78 -3.63
N ARG A 287 -25.38 6.07 -3.93
CA ARG A 287 -24.46 5.14 -4.61
C ARG A 287 -24.26 3.88 -3.78
N GLU A 288 -23.93 4.03 -2.50
CA GLU A 288 -23.69 2.92 -1.59
C GLU A 288 -24.98 2.16 -1.24
N ARG A 289 -26.12 2.85 -1.05
CA ARG A 289 -27.42 2.20 -0.86
C ARG A 289 -27.82 1.36 -2.07
N ASN A 290 -27.56 1.84 -3.28
CA ASN A 290 -27.83 1.09 -4.51
C ASN A 290 -26.91 -0.14 -4.62
N LYS A 291 -25.65 -0.04 -4.19
CA LYS A 291 -24.74 -1.18 -4.09
C LYS A 291 -25.25 -2.23 -3.10
N ALA A 292 -25.68 -1.81 -1.91
CA ALA A 292 -26.31 -2.69 -0.92
C ALA A 292 -27.59 -3.35 -1.45
N ALA A 293 -28.44 -2.60 -2.18
CA ALA A 293 -29.64 -3.14 -2.80
C ALA A 293 -29.32 -4.22 -3.86
N LYS A 294 -28.28 -4.03 -4.67
CA LYS A 294 -27.81 -5.05 -5.63
C LYS A 294 -27.36 -6.32 -4.92
N LEU A 295 -26.58 -6.19 -3.84
CA LEU A 295 -26.16 -7.33 -3.02
C LEU A 295 -27.36 -8.07 -2.40
N PHE A 296 -28.34 -7.33 -1.89
CA PHE A 296 -29.56 -7.90 -1.35
C PHE A 296 -30.37 -8.67 -2.41
N LEU A 297 -30.46 -8.16 -3.64
CA LEU A 297 -31.10 -8.87 -4.75
C LEU A 297 -30.32 -10.15 -5.13
N LEU A 298 -28.99 -10.06 -5.25
CA LEU A 298 -28.15 -11.24 -5.48
C LEU A 298 -28.35 -12.30 -4.39
N ALA A 299 -28.47 -11.88 -3.13
CA ALA A 299 -28.77 -12.77 -2.02
C ALA A 299 -30.12 -13.50 -2.22
N LYS A 300 -31.16 -12.80 -2.68
CA LYS A 300 -32.48 -13.42 -2.94
C LYS A 300 -32.46 -14.44 -4.07
N GLU A 301 -31.62 -14.23 -5.08
CA GLU A 301 -31.47 -15.13 -6.23
C GLU A 301 -30.54 -16.32 -5.93
N THR A 302 -29.71 -16.21 -4.90
CA THR A 302 -28.70 -17.21 -4.55
C THR A 302 -29.30 -18.39 -3.78
N LYS A 303 -29.13 -19.61 -4.31
CA LYS A 303 -29.60 -20.84 -3.68
C LYS A 303 -28.69 -21.35 -2.55
N GLN A 304 -27.38 -21.11 -2.66
CA GLN A 304 -26.41 -21.56 -1.66
C GLN A 304 -26.49 -20.68 -0.41
N ILE A 305 -26.79 -21.28 0.75
CA ILE A 305 -27.07 -20.56 1.99
C ILE A 305 -25.86 -19.72 2.46
N GLU A 306 -24.65 -20.28 2.34
CA GLU A 306 -23.39 -19.64 2.73
C GLU A 306 -23.09 -18.42 1.86
N GLU A 307 -23.37 -18.50 0.57
CA GLU A 307 -23.14 -17.42 -0.37
C GLU A 307 -24.22 -16.33 -0.23
N LYS A 308 -25.49 -16.73 -0.04
CA LYS A 308 -26.58 -15.84 0.32
C LYS A 308 -26.26 -15.02 1.58
N ARG A 309 -25.74 -15.67 2.64
CA ARG A 309 -25.31 -14.99 3.86
C ARG A 309 -24.25 -13.94 3.59
N LYS A 310 -23.21 -14.26 2.81
CA LYS A 310 -22.13 -13.31 2.49
C LYS A 310 -22.66 -12.04 1.81
N TYR A 311 -23.59 -12.18 0.87
CA TYR A 311 -24.20 -11.01 0.22
C TYR A 311 -25.00 -10.15 1.19
N LEU A 312 -25.76 -10.77 2.11
CA LEU A 312 -26.52 -10.06 3.13
C LEU A 312 -25.62 -9.35 4.15
N GLU A 313 -24.58 -10.03 4.64
CA GLU A 313 -23.59 -9.43 5.56
C GLU A 313 -22.86 -8.25 4.91
N GLU A 314 -22.52 -8.33 3.63
CA GLU A 314 -21.92 -7.21 2.91
C GLU A 314 -22.91 -6.04 2.73
N ALA A 315 -24.16 -6.32 2.37
CA ALA A 315 -25.20 -5.30 2.29
C ALA A 315 -25.42 -4.61 3.65
N TYR A 316 -25.46 -5.40 4.73
CA TYR A 316 -25.56 -4.91 6.10
C TYR A 316 -24.41 -3.95 6.44
N ARG A 317 -23.15 -4.36 6.22
CA ARG A 317 -21.97 -3.54 6.51
C ARG A 317 -21.98 -2.20 5.79
N ILE A 318 -22.38 -2.19 4.51
CA ILE A 318 -22.48 -0.96 3.73
C ILE A 318 -23.51 -0.01 4.34
N LEU A 319 -24.71 -0.51 4.67
CA LEU A 319 -25.79 0.31 5.21
C LEU A 319 -25.47 0.80 6.64
N GLU A 320 -24.86 -0.03 7.48
CA GLU A 320 -24.40 0.34 8.82
C GLU A 320 -23.33 1.45 8.77
N ALA A 321 -22.35 1.32 7.87
CA ALA A 321 -21.32 2.34 7.67
C ALA A 321 -21.91 3.71 7.27
N LEU A 322 -22.96 3.72 6.43
CA LEU A 322 -23.63 4.97 6.04
C LEU A 322 -24.32 5.65 7.22
N ILE A 323 -24.96 4.88 8.11
CA ILE A 323 -25.62 5.41 9.32
C ILE A 323 -24.58 6.03 10.26
N LEU A 324 -23.42 5.38 10.42
CA LEU A 324 -22.35 5.88 11.27
C LEU A 324 -21.68 7.14 10.70
N GLN A 325 -21.47 7.19 9.38
CA GLN A 325 -20.76 8.30 8.74
C GLN A 325 -21.62 9.55 8.56
N TYR A 326 -22.93 9.40 8.34
CA TYR A 326 -23.82 10.50 7.99
C TYR A 326 -25.10 10.54 8.84
N PRO A 327 -25.03 10.49 10.18
CA PRO A 327 -26.19 10.31 11.06
C PRO A 327 -27.28 11.37 10.88
N ASP A 328 -26.90 12.59 10.50
CA ASP A 328 -27.79 13.74 10.34
C ASP A 328 -28.39 13.87 8.93
N SER A 329 -28.04 12.98 8.00
CA SER A 329 -28.58 13.05 6.64
C SER A 329 -30.09 12.70 6.62
N PRO A 330 -30.92 13.45 5.86
CA PRO A 330 -32.35 13.15 5.73
C PRO A 330 -32.60 11.76 5.11
N LEU A 331 -31.62 11.19 4.42
CA LEU A 331 -31.71 9.86 3.82
C LEU A 331 -31.52 8.72 4.83
N ILE A 332 -31.03 8.99 6.04
CA ILE A 332 -30.73 7.94 7.04
C ILE A 332 -31.95 7.15 7.44
N LYS A 333 -33.14 7.78 7.52
CA LYS A 333 -34.38 7.05 7.80
C LYS A 333 -34.58 5.89 6.82
N ARG A 334 -34.36 6.16 5.53
CA ARG A 334 -34.49 5.16 4.46
C ARG A 334 -33.35 4.14 4.46
N VAL A 335 -32.14 4.53 4.88
CA VAL A 335 -31.02 3.60 5.06
C VAL A 335 -31.33 2.61 6.19
N LYS A 336 -31.88 3.08 7.31
CA LYS A 336 -32.35 2.24 8.43
C LYS A 336 -33.43 1.26 8.00
N GLU A 337 -34.46 1.72 7.30
CA GLU A 337 -35.51 0.85 6.76
C GLU A 337 -34.96 -0.27 5.84
N ASN A 338 -33.92 0.03 5.07
CA ASN A 338 -33.24 -0.99 4.26
C ASN A 338 -32.40 -1.93 5.11
N LEU A 339 -31.72 -1.43 6.14
CA LEU A 339 -30.93 -2.23 7.07
C LEU A 339 -31.82 -3.23 7.81
N ASP A 340 -32.96 -2.78 8.33
CA ASP A 340 -33.95 -3.61 9.03
C ASP A 340 -34.40 -4.81 8.16
N ARG A 341 -34.61 -4.57 6.85
CA ARG A 341 -34.96 -5.65 5.89
C ARG A 341 -33.81 -6.63 5.66
N VAL A 342 -32.56 -6.17 5.67
CA VAL A 342 -31.39 -7.04 5.56
C VAL A 342 -31.25 -7.87 6.82
N GLU A 343 -31.42 -7.29 8.00
CA GLU A 343 -31.41 -7.98 9.29
C GLU A 343 -32.49 -9.06 9.38
N GLU A 344 -33.72 -8.75 8.94
CA GLU A 344 -34.82 -9.70 8.91
C GLU A 344 -34.49 -10.92 8.02
N GLU A 345 -33.90 -10.68 6.84
CA GLU A 345 -33.50 -11.74 5.93
C GLU A 345 -32.35 -12.60 6.52
N ILE A 346 -31.38 -11.99 7.21
CA ILE A 346 -30.32 -12.70 7.93
C ILE A 346 -30.92 -13.59 9.02
N LYS A 347 -31.83 -13.06 9.83
CA LYS A 347 -32.52 -13.80 10.90
C LYS A 347 -33.31 -14.98 10.34
N ASN A 348 -34.02 -14.79 9.22
CA ASN A 348 -34.73 -15.87 8.54
C ASN A 348 -33.77 -16.98 8.09
N LEU A 349 -32.58 -16.61 7.61
CA LEU A 349 -31.55 -17.55 7.21
C LEU A 349 -30.92 -18.30 8.40
N ASP A 350 -30.79 -17.66 9.57
CA ASP A 350 -30.38 -18.31 10.82
C ASP A 350 -31.41 -19.34 11.31
N MET A 351 -32.71 -19.00 11.23
CA MET A 351 -33.80 -19.91 11.61
C MET A 351 -33.83 -21.17 10.73
N LEU A 352 -33.54 -21.04 9.43
CA LEU A 352 -33.43 -22.18 8.51
C LEU A 352 -32.23 -23.10 8.82
N LYS A 353 -31.13 -22.56 9.39
CA LYS A 353 -29.98 -23.37 9.83
C LYS A 353 -30.22 -24.06 11.18
N GLY A 354 -30.98 -23.44 12.08
CA GLY A 354 -31.30 -23.98 13.40
C GLY A 354 -32.48 -24.96 13.43
N GLY A 355 -33.19 -25.14 12.32
CA GLY A 355 -34.42 -25.94 12.21
C GLY A 355 -34.30 -27.31 11.54
N LEU A 356 -33.09 -27.89 11.42
CA LEU A 356 -32.94 -29.30 11.07
C LEU A 356 -33.02 -30.16 12.35
N PRO A 357 -34.12 -30.90 12.60
CA PRO A 357 -34.12 -32.03 13.53
C PRO A 357 -33.20 -33.16 13.05
#